data_AF-A0A535KI46-F1
#
_entry.id   AF-A0A535KI46-F1
#
_cell.length_a   1.000
_cell.length_b   1.000
_cell.length_c   1.000
_cell.angle_alpha   90.00
_cell.angle_beta   90.00
_cell.angle_gamma   90.00
#
_symmetry.space_group_name_H-M   'P 1'
#
loop_
_entity.id
_entity.type
_entity.pdbx_description
1 polymer ?
#
loop_
_entity_poly.entity_id
_entity_poly.type
_entity_poly.pdbx_seq_one_letter_code
_entity_poly.pdbx_strand_id
1 'polypeptide(L)'
;MYRERTQAYLEGEDDEGVLRHFREARDDLFANHPQSALDEEQKRNFRGLNYFPYNPAMLFIVEVDTDVEPVRQQVVMNADESMTMTTVGRLHFAVEGQQAELSVYWLEVYGGGLFLPFRDTTCPAESYGGGRYLFDTIKGSEFLPVPGIK
;
A
#
# COMPACT_ATOMS: atom_id res chain seq x y z
N MET A 1 10.11 -11.13 0.26
CA MET A 1 9.82 -9.69 0.15
C MET A 1 9.16 -9.07 1.39
N TYR A 2 7.83 -9.18 1.63
CA TYR A 2 7.20 -8.48 2.78
C TYR A 2 7.72 -8.93 4.14
N ARG A 3 7.86 -10.25 4.36
CA ARG A 3 8.44 -10.81 5.59
C ARG A 3 9.89 -10.35 5.82
N GLU A 4 10.71 -10.39 4.79
CA GLU A 4 12.12 -9.95 4.85
C GLU A 4 12.20 -8.45 5.19
N ARG A 5 11.39 -7.62 4.52
CA ARG A 5 11.27 -6.19 4.84
C ARG A 5 10.92 -5.99 6.32
N THR A 6 9.89 -6.68 6.80
CA THR A 6 9.46 -6.58 8.20
C THR A 6 10.56 -7.04 9.16
N GLN A 7 11.26 -8.13 8.85
CA GLN A 7 12.37 -8.63 9.66
C GLN A 7 13.52 -7.61 9.74
N ALA A 8 13.94 -7.04 8.60
CA ALA A 8 14.99 -6.02 8.55
C ALA A 8 14.65 -4.78 9.40
N TYR A 9 13.39 -4.33 9.35
CA TYR A 9 12.91 -3.28 10.24
C TYR A 9 12.99 -3.65 11.73
N LEU A 10 12.59 -4.88 12.09
CA LEU A 10 12.64 -5.35 13.48
C LEU A 10 14.08 -5.53 13.99
N GLU A 11 15.02 -5.81 13.10
CA GLU A 11 16.45 -5.91 13.38
C GLU A 11 17.14 -4.54 13.48
N GLY A 12 16.41 -3.45 13.20
CA GLY A 12 16.90 -2.07 13.31
C GLY A 12 17.77 -1.64 12.14
N GLU A 13 17.60 -2.24 10.96
CA GLU A 13 18.22 -1.76 9.73
C GLU A 13 17.72 -0.36 9.35
N ASP A 14 18.55 0.39 8.62
CA ASP A 14 18.22 1.72 8.12
C ASP A 14 17.01 1.70 7.17
N ASP A 15 16.03 2.58 7.41
CA ASP A 15 14.77 2.65 6.67
C ASP A 15 14.94 2.77 5.14
N GLU A 16 15.88 3.61 4.69
CA GLU A 16 16.15 3.80 3.26
C GLU A 16 16.79 2.54 2.66
N GLY A 17 17.69 1.90 3.41
CA GLY A 17 18.25 0.58 3.10
C GLY A 17 17.16 -0.47 2.93
N VAL A 18 16.25 -0.60 3.90
CA VAL A 18 15.16 -1.58 3.84
C VAL A 18 14.23 -1.29 2.67
N LEU A 19 13.88 -0.03 2.44
CA LEU A 19 13.04 0.39 1.31
C LEU A 19 13.69 0.07 -0.03
N ARG A 20 14.99 0.31 -0.18
CA ARG A 20 15.73 0.02 -1.41
C ARG A 20 15.69 -1.48 -1.74
N HIS A 21 16.02 -2.35 -0.77
CA HIS A 21 15.94 -3.81 -0.99
C HIS A 21 14.52 -4.28 -1.32
N PHE A 22 13.50 -3.69 -0.67
CA PHE A 22 12.11 -3.98 -1.00
C PHE A 22 11.76 -3.59 -2.45
N ARG A 23 12.23 -2.43 -2.93
CA ARG A 23 12.04 -1.99 -4.33
C ARG A 23 12.76 -2.89 -5.31
N GLU A 24 14.00 -3.29 -5.03
CA GLU A 24 14.76 -4.23 -5.86
C GLU A 24 14.05 -5.58 -6.00
N ALA A 25 13.56 -6.14 -4.89
CA ALA A 25 12.78 -7.38 -4.91
C ALA A 25 11.45 -7.23 -5.67
N ARG A 26 10.82 -6.04 -5.60
CA ARG A 26 9.59 -5.74 -6.34
C ARG A 26 9.86 -5.61 -7.84
N ASP A 27 10.95 -4.96 -8.22
CA ASP A 27 11.37 -4.81 -9.61
C ASP A 27 11.71 -6.17 -10.23
N ASP A 28 12.42 -7.04 -9.51
CA ASP A 28 12.69 -8.42 -9.95
C ASP A 28 11.40 -9.22 -10.19
N LEU A 29 10.41 -9.07 -9.30
CA LEU A 29 9.10 -9.71 -9.46
C LEU A 29 8.41 -9.24 -10.75
N PHE A 30 8.43 -7.94 -11.05
CA PHE A 30 7.85 -7.42 -12.29
C PHE A 30 8.64 -7.84 -13.53
N ALA A 31 9.96 -7.92 -13.46
CA ALA A 31 10.82 -8.31 -14.57
C ALA A 31 10.66 -9.79 -14.93
N ASN A 32 10.64 -10.67 -13.91
CA ASN A 32 10.95 -12.09 -14.11
C ASN A 32 9.81 -13.03 -13.70
N HIS A 33 8.85 -12.61 -12.88
CA HIS A 33 7.82 -13.53 -12.38
C HIS A 33 6.82 -13.92 -13.49
N PRO A 34 6.41 -15.21 -13.59
CA PRO A 34 5.43 -15.66 -14.59
C PRO A 34 4.07 -14.97 -14.50
N GLN A 35 3.68 -14.53 -13.30
CA GLN A 35 2.45 -13.77 -13.04
C GLN A 35 2.67 -12.25 -12.98
N SER A 36 3.77 -11.75 -13.57
CA SER A 36 3.96 -10.31 -13.70
C SER A 36 2.79 -9.68 -14.47
N ALA A 37 2.42 -8.46 -14.09
CA ALA A 37 1.43 -7.68 -14.81
C ALA A 37 1.96 -7.11 -16.14
N LEU A 38 3.28 -7.21 -16.38
CA LEU A 38 3.91 -6.79 -17.63
C LEU A 38 3.76 -7.88 -18.69
N ASP A 39 3.40 -7.46 -19.90
CA ASP A 39 3.51 -8.32 -21.07
C ASP A 39 4.98 -8.56 -21.47
N GLU A 40 5.20 -9.48 -22.42
CA GLU A 40 6.55 -9.86 -22.85
C GLU A 40 7.32 -8.72 -23.53
N GLU A 41 6.64 -7.75 -24.15
CA GLU A 41 7.28 -6.58 -24.74
C GLU A 41 7.70 -5.57 -23.67
N GLN A 42 6.82 -5.32 -22.71
CA GLN A 42 7.08 -4.48 -21.55
C GLN A 42 8.24 -5.04 -20.73
N LYS A 43 8.31 -6.36 -20.49
CA LYS A 43 9.44 -7.01 -19.79
C LYS A 43 10.78 -6.78 -20.50
N ARG A 44 10.84 -6.90 -21.84
CA ARG A 44 12.07 -6.63 -22.62
C ARG A 44 12.60 -5.20 -22.43
N ASN A 45 11.68 -4.25 -22.23
CA ASN A 45 12.00 -2.83 -22.08
C ASN A 45 11.99 -2.36 -20.61
N PHE A 46 11.70 -3.24 -19.66
CA PHE A 46 11.57 -2.89 -18.25
C PHE A 46 12.93 -2.47 -17.66
N ARG A 47 12.92 -1.42 -16.84
CA ARG A 47 14.12 -0.86 -16.18
C ARG A 47 13.94 -0.64 -14.68
N GLY A 48 12.85 -1.16 -14.12
CA GLY A 48 12.38 -0.84 -12.77
C GLY A 48 11.06 -0.07 -12.79
N LEU A 49 10.32 -0.16 -11.69
CA LEU A 49 9.12 0.63 -11.44
C LEU A 49 9.49 2.07 -11.11
N ASN A 50 8.55 2.99 -11.36
CA ASN A 50 8.73 4.39 -10.97
C ASN A 50 8.40 4.57 -9.49
N TYR A 51 9.34 5.15 -8.74
CA TYR A 51 9.19 5.42 -7.31
C TYR A 51 9.47 6.88 -6.99
N PHE A 52 8.75 7.43 -6.01
CA PHE A 52 9.17 8.67 -5.36
C PHE A 52 10.47 8.44 -4.58
N PRO A 53 11.35 9.46 -4.44
CA PRO A 53 12.49 9.39 -3.55
C PRO A 53 12.07 9.02 -2.11
N TYR A 54 12.98 8.40 -1.36
CA TYR A 54 12.74 8.17 0.06
C TYR A 54 12.54 9.53 0.76
N ASN A 55 11.50 9.61 1.59
CA ASN A 55 11.21 10.80 2.36
C ASN A 55 10.84 10.37 3.80
N PRO A 56 11.73 10.58 4.79
CA PRO A 56 11.45 10.20 6.17
C PRO A 56 10.28 10.97 6.77
N ALA A 57 9.93 12.15 6.25
CA ALA A 57 8.75 12.90 6.69
C ALA A 57 7.41 12.27 6.26
N MET A 58 7.45 11.24 5.40
CA MET A 58 6.28 10.45 4.99
C MET A 58 6.20 9.11 5.72
N LEU A 59 7.03 8.89 6.74
CA LEU A 59 6.95 7.74 7.63
C LEU A 59 6.14 8.10 8.87
N PHE A 60 5.05 7.37 9.10
CA PHE A 60 4.11 7.64 10.18
C PHE A 60 3.97 6.42 11.09
N ILE A 61 4.02 6.65 12.40
CA ILE A 61 3.55 5.72 13.42
C ILE A 61 2.18 6.24 13.86
N VAL A 62 1.14 5.47 13.58
CA VAL A 62 -0.25 5.86 13.84
C VAL A 62 -0.99 4.70 14.49
N GLU A 63 -1.82 5.03 15.47
CA GLU A 63 -2.80 4.09 16.00
C GLU A 63 -3.99 3.99 15.04
N VAL A 64 -4.56 2.79 14.92
CA VAL A 64 -5.76 2.58 14.11
C VAL A 64 -6.96 2.83 15.01
N ASP A 65 -7.73 3.88 14.72
CA ASP A 65 -9.03 4.08 15.36
C ASP A 65 -10.03 3.06 14.80
N THR A 66 -10.47 2.14 15.65
CA THR A 66 -11.48 1.12 15.32
C THR A 66 -12.89 1.50 15.79
N ASP A 67 -13.06 2.60 16.53
CA ASP A 67 -14.37 3.09 16.97
C ASP A 67 -15.04 3.91 15.86
N VAL A 68 -15.28 3.25 14.73
CA VAL A 68 -15.82 3.87 13.52
C VAL A 68 -17.12 3.19 13.11
N GLU A 69 -18.08 3.97 12.62
CA GLU A 69 -19.30 3.44 12.04
C GLU A 69 -18.96 2.58 10.80
N PRO A 70 -19.38 1.29 10.76
CA PRO A 70 -19.16 0.44 9.60
C PRO A 70 -20.01 0.89 8.41
N VAL A 71 -19.38 1.55 7.44
CA VAL A 71 -20.03 1.97 6.20
C VAL A 71 -19.66 1.02 5.08
N ARG A 72 -20.63 0.23 4.63
CA ARG A 72 -20.50 -0.67 3.48
C ARG A 72 -20.70 0.11 2.18
N GLN A 73 -19.76 0.00 1.27
CA GLN A 73 -19.79 0.66 -0.04
C GLN A 73 -19.39 -0.29 -1.15
N GLN A 74 -19.96 -0.08 -2.34
CA GLN A 74 -19.64 -0.81 -3.55
C GLN A 74 -18.91 0.11 -4.51
N VAL A 75 -17.67 -0.25 -4.84
CA VAL A 75 -16.83 0.48 -5.79
C VAL A 75 -16.93 -0.23 -7.14
N VAL A 76 -17.40 0.48 -8.16
CA VAL A 76 -17.40 -0.02 -9.53
C VAL A 76 -15.97 0.02 -10.04
N MET A 77 -15.43 -1.14 -10.40
CA MET A 77 -14.09 -1.25 -10.97
C MET A 77 -14.21 -1.06 -12.49
N ASN A 78 -15.05 -1.88 -13.11
CA ASN A 78 -15.29 -1.94 -14.56
C ASN A 78 -16.79 -2.13 -14.82
N ALA A 79 -17.20 -2.20 -16.10
CA ALA A 79 -18.61 -2.42 -16.48
C ALA A 79 -19.24 -3.67 -15.85
N ASP A 80 -18.45 -4.73 -15.69
CA ASP A 80 -18.93 -6.04 -15.21
C ASP A 80 -18.42 -6.40 -13.80
N GLU A 81 -17.57 -5.55 -13.19
CA GLU A 81 -16.90 -5.86 -11.94
C GLU A 81 -17.06 -4.75 -10.91
N SER A 82 -17.49 -5.14 -9.72
CA SER A 82 -17.60 -4.26 -8.56
C SER A 82 -17.00 -4.93 -7.34
N MET A 83 -16.40 -4.12 -6.48
CA MET A 83 -15.78 -4.55 -5.25
C MET A 83 -16.54 -3.94 -4.07
N THR A 84 -17.05 -4.79 -3.19
CA THR A 84 -17.66 -4.35 -1.94
C THR A 84 -16.60 -4.25 -0.85
N MET A 85 -16.63 -3.15 -0.10
CA MET A 85 -15.76 -2.91 1.02
C MET A 85 -16.50 -2.22 2.16
N THR A 86 -16.08 -2.46 3.40
CA THR A 86 -16.67 -1.86 4.59
C THR A 86 -15.60 -1.12 5.37
N THR A 87 -15.87 0.13 5.77
CA THR A 87 -14.94 0.88 6.65
C THR A 87 -14.82 0.15 7.99
N VAL A 88 -13.59 -0.14 8.42
CA VAL A 88 -13.29 -0.86 9.69
C VAL A 88 -12.28 -0.12 10.58
N GLY A 89 -11.70 0.97 10.09
CA GLY A 89 -10.89 1.86 10.92
C GLY A 89 -10.54 3.16 10.22
N ARG A 90 -9.96 4.09 10.97
CA ARG A 90 -9.42 5.37 10.48
C ARG A 90 -8.03 5.60 11.06
N LEU A 91 -7.16 6.21 10.26
CA LEU A 91 -5.85 6.69 10.69
C LEU A 91 -5.90 8.21 10.73
N HIS A 92 -5.52 8.80 11.85
CA HIS A 92 -5.42 10.25 12.02
C HIS A 92 -3.95 10.65 12.15
N PHE A 93 -3.52 11.60 11.32
CA PHE A 93 -2.12 12.06 11.29
C PHE A 93 -2.02 13.46 10.72
N ALA A 94 -0.82 14.04 10.74
CA ALA A 94 -0.57 15.34 10.14
C ALA A 94 0.50 15.23 9.05
N VAL A 95 0.22 15.78 7.88
CA VAL A 95 1.18 15.92 6.78
C VAL A 95 1.48 17.40 6.62
N GLU A 96 2.75 17.79 6.76
CA GLU A 96 3.17 19.20 6.64
C GLU A 96 2.36 20.17 7.55
N GLY A 97 1.99 19.69 8.74
CA GLY A 97 1.19 20.46 9.71
C GLY A 97 -0.31 20.52 9.42
N GLN A 98 -0.79 19.91 8.34
CA GLN A 98 -2.20 19.78 8.02
C GLN A 98 -2.74 18.45 8.52
N GLN A 99 -3.86 18.48 9.25
CA GLN A 99 -4.55 17.27 9.71
C GLN A 99 -5.09 16.51 8.50
N ALA A 100 -4.81 15.21 8.46
CA ALA A 100 -5.20 14.29 7.42
C ALA A 100 -5.78 13.02 8.04
N GLU A 101 -6.65 12.35 7.28
CA GLU A 101 -7.27 11.10 7.69
C GLU A 101 -7.30 10.13 6.52
N LEU A 102 -7.03 8.85 6.79
CA LEU A 102 -7.21 7.76 5.83
C LEU A 102 -8.12 6.67 6.42
N SER A 103 -9.04 6.18 5.61
CA SER A 103 -9.91 5.06 5.99
C SER A 103 -9.25 3.71 5.69
N VAL A 104 -9.42 2.76 6.60
CA VAL A 104 -9.07 1.36 6.42
C VAL A 104 -10.34 0.57 6.13
N TYR A 105 -10.31 -0.24 5.08
CA TYR A 105 -11.45 -1.02 4.64
C TYR A 105 -11.21 -2.52 4.79
N TRP A 106 -12.27 -3.26 5.11
CA TRP A 106 -12.34 -4.70 4.89
C TRP A 106 -12.94 -4.98 3.52
N LEU A 107 -12.22 -5.69 2.66
CA LEU A 107 -12.72 -6.14 1.37
C LEU A 107 -13.60 -7.38 1.53
N GLU A 108 -14.75 -7.41 0.84
CA GLU A 108 -15.68 -8.57 0.83
C GLU A 108 -15.52 -9.44 -0.43
N VAL A 109 -14.31 -9.47 -0.99
CA VAL A 109 -13.93 -10.31 -2.14
C VAL A 109 -12.84 -11.30 -1.73
N TYR A 110 -12.54 -12.34 -2.52
CA TYR A 110 -11.47 -13.34 -2.35
C TYR A 110 -11.23 -13.92 -0.92
N GLY A 111 -12.23 -13.93 -0.04
CA GLY A 111 -12.10 -14.41 1.34
C GLY A 111 -11.78 -13.32 2.38
N GLY A 112 -11.60 -12.08 1.92
CA GLY A 112 -11.48 -10.87 2.73
C GLY A 112 -10.07 -10.49 3.15
N GLY A 113 -9.90 -9.20 3.44
CA GLY A 113 -8.63 -8.62 3.86
C GLY A 113 -8.73 -7.10 4.05
N LEU A 114 -7.81 -6.56 4.85
CA LEU A 114 -7.62 -5.12 5.01
C LEU A 114 -7.04 -4.48 3.75
N PHE A 115 -7.58 -3.32 3.39
CA PHE A 115 -7.17 -2.50 2.27
C PHE A 115 -7.18 -1.02 2.66
N LEU A 116 -6.11 -0.31 2.31
CA LEU A 116 -5.98 1.13 2.56
C LEU A 116 -5.63 1.85 1.24
N PRO A 117 -6.64 2.24 0.46
CA PRO A 117 -6.50 3.10 -0.70
C PRO A 117 -6.48 4.57 -0.29
N PHE A 118 -5.83 5.40 -1.09
CA PHE A 118 -5.89 6.84 -0.93
C PHE A 118 -5.66 7.56 -2.26
N ARG A 119 -6.06 8.83 -2.30
CA ARG A 119 -5.76 9.77 -3.38
C ARG A 119 -5.19 11.03 -2.75
N ASP A 120 -4.32 11.70 -3.49
CA ASP A 120 -3.65 12.92 -3.07
C ASP A 120 -3.36 13.80 -4.29
N THR A 121 -2.66 14.90 -4.07
CA THR A 121 -2.36 15.93 -5.06
C THR A 121 -1.43 15.48 -6.19
N THR A 122 -0.74 14.34 -6.04
CA THR A 122 0.10 13.77 -7.11
C THR A 122 -0.72 13.08 -8.22
N CYS A 123 -2.01 12.82 -7.99
CA CYS A 123 -2.90 12.16 -8.95
C CYS A 123 -3.56 13.19 -9.91
N PRO A 124 -3.63 12.95 -11.24
CA PRO A 124 -3.02 11.87 -12.01
C PRO A 124 -1.65 12.27 -12.61
N ALA A 125 -1.13 13.45 -12.26
CA ALA A 125 -0.01 14.07 -12.97
C ALA A 125 1.31 13.32 -12.75
N GLU A 126 1.56 12.83 -11.55
CA GLU A 126 2.80 12.17 -11.14
C GLU A 126 2.56 10.72 -10.72
N SER A 127 1.33 10.37 -10.35
CA SER A 127 0.95 9.03 -9.92
C SER A 127 -0.34 8.55 -10.59
N TYR A 128 -0.67 7.26 -10.42
CA TYR A 128 -1.80 6.63 -11.09
C TYR A 128 -3.13 7.33 -10.77
N GLY A 129 -3.92 7.64 -11.80
CA GLY A 129 -5.15 8.44 -11.66
C GLY A 129 -6.26 7.81 -10.82
N GLY A 130 -6.22 6.49 -10.60
CA GLY A 130 -7.13 5.79 -9.67
C GLY A 130 -6.79 6.00 -8.19
N GLY A 131 -5.60 6.49 -7.88
CA GLY A 131 -5.05 6.57 -6.53
C GLY A 131 -3.96 5.53 -6.27
N ARG A 132 -3.53 5.46 -5.02
CA ARG A 132 -2.47 4.59 -4.50
C ARG A 132 -3.02 3.77 -3.33
N TYR A 133 -2.26 2.77 -2.87
CA TYR A 133 -2.59 2.03 -1.66
C TYR A 133 -1.35 1.76 -0.82
N LEU A 134 -1.52 1.72 0.50
CA LEU A 134 -0.44 1.36 1.44
C LEU A 134 -0.35 -0.15 1.64
N PHE A 135 -1.50 -0.81 1.77
CA PHE A 135 -1.60 -2.27 1.84
C PHE A 135 -2.92 -2.76 1.23
N ASP A 136 -2.85 -4.00 0.76
CA ASP A 136 -3.91 -4.87 0.26
C ASP A 136 -3.60 -6.30 0.74
N THR A 137 -4.06 -6.64 1.93
CA THR A 137 -3.64 -7.87 2.64
C THR A 137 -4.20 -9.14 2.00
N ILE A 138 -5.30 -9.02 1.26
CA ILE A 138 -5.85 -10.16 0.51
C ILE A 138 -4.93 -10.61 -0.63
N LYS A 139 -4.08 -9.69 -1.12
CA LYS A 139 -3.03 -9.95 -2.11
C LYS A 139 -1.68 -10.19 -1.46
N GLY A 140 -1.66 -10.52 -0.16
CA GLY A 140 -0.47 -10.93 0.58
C GLY A 140 0.49 -9.79 0.95
N SER A 141 0.06 -8.54 0.88
CA SER A 141 0.83 -7.44 1.46
C SER A 141 0.60 -7.33 2.97
N GLU A 142 1.56 -6.74 3.68
CA GLU A 142 1.51 -6.58 5.12
C GLU A 142 1.88 -5.15 5.50
N PHE A 143 1.28 -4.64 6.58
CA PHE A 143 1.75 -3.43 7.25
C PHE A 143 2.89 -3.77 8.21
N LEU A 144 3.71 -2.76 8.57
CA LEU A 144 4.78 -2.93 9.53
C LEU A 144 4.21 -2.82 10.95
N PRO A 145 4.32 -3.86 11.79
CA PRO A 145 3.97 -3.74 13.20
C PRO A 145 5.00 -2.85 13.91
N VAL A 146 4.53 -1.99 14.82
CA VAL A 146 5.41 -1.18 15.67
C VAL A 146 5.66 -1.92 16.97
N PRO A 147 6.90 -2.32 17.30
CA PRO A 147 7.19 -3.03 18.54
C PRO A 147 6.76 -2.24 19.77
N GLY A 148 6.04 -2.89 20.68
CA GLY A 148 5.69 -2.31 21.99
C GLY A 148 4.44 -1.43 22.00
N ILE A 149 3.77 -1.23 20.86
CA ILE A 149 2.45 -0.60 20.78
C ILE A 149 1.43 -1.72 20.52
N LYS A 150 0.43 -1.84 21.39
CA LYS A 150 -0.65 -2.85 21.32
C LYS A 150 -1.91 -2.26 20.74
#